data_AF-A0A9P8BN08-F1
#
_entry.id   AF-A0A9P8BN08-F1
#
_cell.length_a   1.000
_cell.length_b   1.000
_cell.length_c   1.000
_cell.angle_alpha   90.00
_cell.angle_beta   90.00
_cell.angle_gamma   90.00
#
_symmetry.space_group_name_H-M   'P 1'
#
loop_
_entity.id
_entity.type
_entity.pdbx_description
1 polymer ?
#
loop_
_entity_poly.entity_id
_entity_poly.type
_entity_poly.pdbx_seq_one_letter_code
_entity_poly.pdbx_strand_id
1 'polypeptide(L)'
;MAFILRKALLRTVVTAGSRIAPRLQQTSRTAVAISSWRSFTSKSDSTTPPTPVLDHDDARDMDPDGFQTPYTNLPPLPRDPNESLQTIRARLTYQSRKRGILETDLILSTFAKEFLNKLSLEDCRRLDKFMDEPDWDIYYWVTGKKEVPEKWKGDPVFDMIVKHAKNEGRVVRSMPAL
;
A
#
# COMPACT_ATOMS: atom_id res chain seq x y z
N MET A 1 19.57 -55.92 47.16
CA MET A 1 20.74 -55.02 47.34
C MET A 1 20.25 -53.61 47.04
N ALA A 2 19.94 -52.75 48.02
CA ALA A 2 20.88 -51.92 48.79
C ALA A 2 21.81 -51.12 47.84
N PHE A 3 21.95 -49.79 47.86
CA PHE A 3 21.64 -48.75 48.85
C PHE A 3 22.11 -47.38 48.26
N ILE A 4 21.49 -46.27 48.69
CA ILE A 4 22.11 -44.92 48.97
C ILE A 4 22.49 -44.04 47.77
N LEU A 5 21.73 -42.98 47.42
CA LEU A 5 21.62 -41.62 48.02
C LEU A 5 22.92 -40.79 48.07
N ARG A 6 22.86 -39.58 47.48
CA ARG A 6 23.08 -38.26 48.14
C ARG A 6 22.82 -37.16 47.10
N LYS A 7 21.71 -36.42 47.21
CA LYS A 7 21.55 -35.15 47.96
C LYS A 7 22.58 -34.08 47.58
N ALA A 8 22.12 -33.04 46.89
CA ALA A 8 22.58 -31.67 47.14
C ALA A 8 21.38 -30.72 47.03
N LEU A 9 20.89 -30.36 48.22
CA LEU A 9 19.95 -29.28 48.48
C LEU A 9 20.74 -27.97 48.52
N LEU A 10 20.28 -26.93 47.82
CA LEU A 10 20.52 -25.53 48.16
C LEU A 10 19.16 -24.85 48.05
N ARG A 11 18.37 -24.78 49.14
CA ARG A 11 18.33 -23.68 50.12
C ARG A 11 18.27 -22.30 49.45
N THR A 12 17.05 -21.81 49.26
CA THR A 12 16.77 -20.37 49.21
C THR A 12 15.88 -20.02 50.39
N VAL A 13 16.44 -19.22 51.29
CA VAL A 13 15.80 -18.62 52.46
C VAL A 13 15.39 -17.20 52.06
N VAL A 14 14.12 -16.89 52.29
CA VAL A 14 13.52 -15.66 52.87
C VAL A 14 14.25 -14.33 52.62
N THR A 15 13.53 -13.28 52.19
CA THR A 15 13.13 -12.11 53.02
C THR A 15 12.54 -10.99 52.13
N ALA A 16 11.55 -10.28 52.72
CA ALA A 16 11.25 -8.86 52.58
C ALA A 16 10.44 -8.40 51.35
N GLY A 17 9.16 -8.12 51.63
CA GLY A 17 8.38 -7.19 50.84
C GLY A 17 9.03 -5.81 50.82
N SER A 18 9.01 -5.20 49.65
CA SER A 18 9.22 -3.77 49.46
C SER A 18 8.03 -3.25 48.67
N ARG A 19 7.23 -2.41 49.32
CA ARG A 19 6.16 -1.64 48.69
C ARG A 19 6.83 -0.62 47.77
N ILE A 20 6.71 -0.83 46.46
CA ILE A 20 7.11 0.16 45.47
C ILE A 20 5.87 1.00 45.18
N ALA A 21 5.85 2.20 45.76
CA ALA A 21 4.89 3.24 45.39
C ALA A 21 5.16 3.69 43.93
N PRO A 22 4.13 3.93 43.10
CA PRO A 22 4.34 4.62 41.84
C PRO A 22 4.69 6.09 42.13
N ARG A 23 5.94 6.46 41.84
CA ARG A 23 6.41 7.84 41.81
C ARG A 23 5.71 8.56 40.66
N LEU A 24 4.77 9.44 40.96
CA LEU A 24 4.29 10.46 40.03
C LEU A 24 5.48 11.30 39.57
N GLN A 25 5.96 11.05 38.35
CA GLN A 25 6.75 12.03 37.63
C GLN A 25 5.78 13.05 37.04
N GLN A 26 5.65 14.17 37.76
CA GLN A 26 5.08 15.39 37.24
C GLN A 26 6.03 15.94 36.18
N THR A 27 5.85 15.55 34.93
CA THR A 27 6.49 16.22 33.80
C THR A 27 5.72 17.51 33.56
N SER A 28 6.39 18.62 33.82
CA SER A 28 5.98 19.96 33.43
C SER A 28 5.77 19.98 31.91
N ARG A 29 4.50 19.91 31.49
CA ARG A 29 4.10 20.28 30.13
C ARG A 29 4.33 21.78 29.99
N THR A 30 5.45 22.17 29.41
CA THR A 30 5.61 23.52 28.88
C THR A 30 4.58 23.68 27.75
N ALA A 31 3.52 24.42 28.04
CA ALA A 31 2.54 24.81 27.04
C ALA A 31 3.21 25.75 26.05
N VAL A 32 3.54 25.24 24.86
CA VAL A 32 3.82 26.11 23.71
C VAL A 32 2.47 26.69 23.31
N ALA A 33 2.28 27.97 23.64
CA ALA A 33 1.12 28.74 23.22
C ALA A 33 1.12 28.85 21.70
N ILE A 34 0.24 28.11 21.03
CA ILE A 34 -0.07 28.32 19.63
C ILE A 34 -1.04 29.51 19.55
N SER A 35 -0.51 30.71 19.80
CA SER A 35 -1.26 31.95 19.63
C SER A 35 -1.28 32.33 18.16
N SER A 36 -2.43 32.14 17.54
CA SER A 36 -3.04 33.02 16.51
C SER A 36 -3.81 32.17 15.51
N TRP A 37 -5.01 31.77 15.90
CA TRP A 37 -6.05 31.52 14.91
C TRP A 37 -6.42 32.89 14.36
N ARG A 38 -5.89 33.28 13.20
CA ARG A 38 -6.34 34.48 12.52
C ARG A 38 -7.79 34.25 12.11
N SER A 39 -8.70 34.97 12.76
CA SER A 39 -10.09 35.12 12.35
C SER A 39 -10.13 35.70 10.93
N PHE A 40 -10.60 34.91 9.98
CA PHE A 40 -10.94 35.38 8.64
C PHE A 40 -12.18 36.26 8.76
N THR A 41 -11.97 37.57 8.82
CA THR A 41 -13.06 38.54 8.71
C THR A 41 -13.31 38.75 7.23
N SER A 42 -14.46 38.25 6.75
CA SER A 42 -14.91 38.52 5.39
C SER A 42 -15.27 40.00 5.30
N LYS A 43 -14.48 40.76 4.55
CA LYS A 43 -14.88 42.06 4.04
C LYS A 43 -15.70 41.79 2.79
N SER A 44 -17.00 42.03 2.86
CA SER A 44 -17.91 41.90 1.74
C SER A 44 -17.67 43.04 0.75
N ASP A 45 -16.76 42.85 -0.19
CA ASP A 45 -16.81 43.54 -1.47
C ASP A 45 -17.51 42.62 -2.47
N SER A 46 -18.71 43.02 -2.89
CA SER A 46 -19.52 42.31 -3.86
C SER A 46 -18.91 42.45 -5.25
N THR A 47 -17.91 41.64 -5.55
CA THR A 47 -17.54 41.29 -6.92
C THR A 47 -17.07 39.85 -6.90
N THR A 48 -18.04 38.94 -6.74
CA THR A 48 -17.84 37.53 -7.05
C THR A 48 -17.68 37.44 -8.57
N PRO A 49 -16.58 36.90 -9.11
CA PRO A 49 -16.59 36.48 -10.51
C PRO A 49 -17.74 35.47 -10.67
N PRO A 50 -18.53 35.55 -11.75
CA PRO A 50 -19.63 34.62 -11.93
C PRO A 50 -19.08 33.20 -11.92
N THR A 51 -19.57 32.38 -11.00
CA THR A 51 -19.45 30.93 -11.11
C THR A 51 -19.98 30.56 -12.50
N PRO A 52 -19.22 29.82 -13.32
CA PRO A 52 -19.76 29.31 -14.57
C PRO A 52 -20.95 28.43 -14.18
N VAL A 53 -22.15 28.88 -14.56
CA VAL A 53 -23.36 28.09 -14.43
C VAL A 53 -23.17 26.94 -15.40
N LEU A 54 -22.91 25.75 -14.88
CA LEU A 54 -23.03 24.53 -15.67
C LEU A 54 -24.53 24.34 -15.91
N ASP A 55 -24.97 24.73 -17.10
CA ASP A 55 -26.33 24.48 -17.56
C ASP A 55 -26.58 22.97 -17.48
N HIS A 56 -27.64 22.58 -16.76
CA HIS A 56 -27.99 21.16 -16.57
C HIS A 56 -28.42 20.49 -17.89
N ASP A 57 -28.62 21.26 -18.96
CA ASP A 57 -29.01 20.77 -20.28
C ASP A 57 -27.83 20.30 -21.15
N ASP A 58 -26.58 20.63 -20.80
CA ASP A 58 -25.37 20.13 -21.49
C ASP A 58 -25.01 18.68 -21.14
N ALA A 59 -25.73 18.07 -20.19
CA ALA A 59 -25.51 16.68 -19.78
C ALA A 59 -25.93 15.65 -20.85
N ARG A 60 -26.60 16.06 -21.94
CA ARG A 60 -27.09 15.17 -23.00
C ARG A 60 -26.07 14.92 -24.11
N ASP A 61 -25.00 15.72 -24.20
CA ASP A 61 -23.93 15.60 -25.20
C ASP A 61 -22.60 15.10 -24.60
N MET A 62 -22.65 14.51 -23.40
CA MET A 62 -21.51 13.76 -22.87
C MET A 62 -21.38 12.46 -23.65
N ASP A 63 -20.44 12.44 -24.61
CA ASP A 63 -19.89 11.19 -25.14
C ASP A 63 -19.59 10.27 -23.94
N PRO A 64 -20.12 9.04 -23.89
CA PRO A 64 -19.89 8.14 -22.76
C PRO A 64 -18.40 7.78 -22.58
N ASP A 65 -17.59 8.00 -23.62
CA ASP A 65 -16.12 7.88 -23.63
C ASP A 65 -15.39 9.23 -23.41
N GLY A 66 -16.11 10.34 -23.25
CA GLY A 66 -15.61 11.71 -23.34
C GLY A 66 -15.24 12.38 -22.02
N PHE A 67 -15.32 11.69 -20.87
CA PHE A 67 -14.81 12.24 -19.60
C PHE A 67 -13.28 12.17 -19.57
N GLN A 68 -12.64 12.93 -20.45
CA GLN A 68 -11.20 13.02 -20.59
C GLN A 68 -10.66 13.93 -19.49
N THR A 69 -10.48 13.35 -18.31
CA THR A 69 -9.80 14.06 -17.22
C THR A 69 -8.39 14.46 -17.69
N PRO A 70 -7.86 15.62 -17.28
CA PRO A 70 -6.51 16.06 -17.68
C PRO A 70 -5.38 15.15 -17.15
N TYR A 71 -5.72 14.09 -16.41
CA TYR A 71 -4.80 13.16 -15.78
C TYR A 71 -4.62 11.84 -16.54
N THR A 72 -5.26 11.64 -17.69
CA THR A 72 -5.19 10.37 -18.44
C THR A 72 -3.78 10.00 -18.94
N ASN A 73 -2.81 10.92 -18.89
CA ASN A 73 -1.46 10.72 -19.43
C ASN A 73 -0.37 11.32 -18.53
N LEU A 74 -0.41 11.07 -17.22
CA LEU A 74 0.68 11.47 -16.34
C LEU A 74 1.92 10.61 -16.63
N PRO A 75 3.12 11.20 -16.81
CA PRO A 75 4.32 10.42 -17.04
C PRO A 75 4.61 9.52 -15.82
N PRO A 76 5.18 8.32 -16.02
CA PRO A 76 5.63 7.48 -14.94
C PRO A 76 6.59 8.21 -14.01
N LEU A 77 6.54 7.86 -12.72
CA LEU A 77 7.44 8.48 -11.74
C LEU A 77 8.90 8.16 -12.10
N PRO A 78 9.81 9.15 -12.01
CA PRO A 78 11.23 8.92 -12.28
C PRO A 78 11.78 7.90 -11.28
N ARG A 79 12.57 6.94 -11.78
CA ARG A 79 13.20 5.89 -10.97
C ARG A 79 14.71 6.00 -11.05
N ASP A 80 15.36 5.82 -9.91
CA ASP A 80 16.81 5.83 -9.85
C ASP A 80 17.36 4.53 -10.48
N PRO A 81 18.22 4.60 -11.52
CA PRO A 81 18.72 3.39 -12.19
C PRO A 81 19.62 2.52 -11.30
N ASN A 82 20.17 3.11 -10.23
CA ASN A 82 21.12 2.49 -9.30
C ASN A 82 20.48 2.10 -7.96
N GLU A 83 19.15 1.95 -7.89
CA GLU A 83 18.49 1.50 -6.67
C GLU A 83 18.84 0.04 -6.32
N SER A 84 18.94 -0.26 -5.02
CA SER A 84 19.23 -1.62 -4.55
C SER A 84 18.05 -2.56 -4.76
N LEU A 85 18.29 -3.86 -4.93
CA LEU A 85 17.23 -4.86 -5.10
C LEU A 85 16.23 -4.86 -3.93
N GLN A 86 16.70 -4.62 -2.70
CA GLN A 86 15.83 -4.52 -1.52
C GLN A 86 14.92 -3.30 -1.58
N THR A 87 15.47 -2.16 -2.02
CA THR A 87 14.71 -0.91 -2.22
C THR A 87 13.60 -1.12 -3.26
N ILE A 88 13.93 -1.75 -4.39
CA ILE A 88 12.94 -2.09 -5.43
C ILE A 88 11.82 -2.95 -4.87
N ARG A 89 12.16 -4.02 -4.15
CA ARG A 89 11.16 -4.94 -3.59
C ARG A 89 10.27 -4.25 -2.57
N ALA A 90 10.81 -3.40 -1.71
CA ALA A 90 10.04 -2.62 -0.76
C ALA A 90 9.06 -1.67 -1.48
N ARG A 91 9.54 -0.97 -2.51
CA ARG A 91 8.74 -0.07 -3.34
C ARG A 91 7.63 -0.81 -4.09
N LEU A 92 7.94 -1.93 -4.75
CA LEU A 92 6.95 -2.76 -5.44
C LEU A 92 5.93 -3.35 -4.49
N THR A 93 6.34 -3.75 -3.28
CA THR A 93 5.42 -4.22 -2.24
C THR A 93 4.43 -3.12 -1.86
N TYR A 94 4.91 -1.89 -1.68
CA TYR A 94 4.04 -0.75 -1.38
C TYR A 94 3.08 -0.44 -2.54
N GLN A 95 3.59 -0.34 -3.78
CA GLN A 95 2.77 -0.06 -4.97
C GLN A 95 1.71 -1.14 -5.22
N SER A 96 2.03 -2.41 -4.94
CA SER A 96 1.07 -3.52 -5.05
C SER A 96 -0.11 -3.42 -4.08
N ARG A 97 0.02 -2.62 -3.02
CA ARG A 97 -0.96 -2.45 -1.93
C ARG A 97 -1.66 -1.09 -1.94
N LYS A 98 -1.36 -0.25 -2.93
CA LYS A 98 -1.83 1.14 -3.04
C LYS A 98 -2.47 1.37 -4.40
N ARG A 99 -3.34 0.44 -4.79
CA ARG A 99 -4.17 0.53 -6.00
C ARG A 99 -5.51 1.23 -5.71
N GLY A 100 -6.16 1.70 -6.77
CA GLY A 100 -7.45 2.38 -6.72
C GLY A 100 -8.64 1.44 -6.54
N ILE A 101 -8.50 0.15 -6.90
CA ILE A 101 -9.55 -0.87 -6.73
C ILE A 101 -9.05 -2.09 -5.95
N LEU A 102 -9.94 -2.67 -5.14
CA LEU A 102 -9.60 -3.78 -4.23
C LEU A 102 -9.23 -5.06 -4.99
N GLU A 103 -9.82 -5.28 -6.16
CA GLU A 103 -9.62 -6.46 -6.98
C GLU A 103 -8.16 -6.57 -7.44
N THR A 104 -7.63 -5.49 -8.01
CA THR A 104 -6.23 -5.40 -8.45
C THR A 104 -5.30 -5.44 -7.25
N ASP A 105 -5.64 -4.71 -6.19
CA ASP A 105 -4.86 -4.67 -4.95
C ASP A 105 -4.70 -6.08 -4.33
N LEU A 106 -5.77 -6.87 -4.28
CA LEU A 106 -5.75 -8.21 -3.71
C LEU A 106 -4.93 -9.19 -4.56
N ILE A 107 -5.04 -9.11 -5.89
CA ILE A 107 -4.26 -9.95 -6.81
C ILE A 107 -2.77 -9.61 -6.67
N LEU A 108 -2.40 -8.33 -6.76
CA LEU A 108 -1.01 -7.90 -6.77
C LEU A 108 -0.34 -8.00 -5.41
N SER A 109 -1.03 -7.67 -4.31
CA SER A 109 -0.45 -7.78 -2.95
C SER A 109 -0.14 -9.22 -2.56
N THR A 110 -1.03 -10.16 -2.89
CA THR A 110 -0.80 -11.59 -2.63
C THR A 110 0.29 -12.16 -3.54
N PHE A 111 0.32 -11.75 -4.81
CA PHE A 111 1.42 -12.08 -5.73
C PHE A 111 2.75 -11.56 -5.20
N ALA A 112 2.80 -10.29 -4.80
CA ALA A 112 4.00 -9.65 -4.30
C ALA A 112 4.59 -10.39 -3.09
N LYS A 113 3.74 -10.79 -2.14
CA LYS A 113 4.16 -11.57 -0.97
C LYS A 113 4.85 -12.89 -1.35
N GLU A 114 4.33 -13.58 -2.34
CA GLU A 114 4.78 -14.93 -2.70
C GLU A 114 5.99 -14.93 -3.65
N PHE A 115 6.04 -13.96 -4.57
CA PHE A 115 6.98 -13.98 -5.69
C PHE A 115 8.09 -12.94 -5.59
N LEU A 116 7.91 -11.76 -5.00
CA LEU A 116 8.94 -10.69 -5.04
C LEU A 116 10.30 -11.12 -4.50
N ASN A 117 10.31 -11.93 -3.44
CA ASN A 117 11.56 -12.45 -2.85
C ASN A 117 12.32 -13.41 -3.78
N LYS A 118 11.62 -14.03 -4.72
CA LYS A 118 12.14 -15.02 -5.68
C LYS A 118 12.50 -14.39 -7.03
N LEU A 119 11.96 -13.22 -7.35
CA LEU A 119 12.21 -12.53 -8.63
C LEU A 119 13.65 -12.00 -8.71
N SER A 120 14.21 -12.09 -9.92
CA SER A 120 15.48 -11.48 -10.27
C SER A 120 15.35 -9.95 -10.38
N LEU A 121 16.48 -9.24 -10.47
CA LEU A 121 16.47 -7.78 -10.66
C LEU A 121 15.76 -7.38 -11.97
N GLU A 122 15.96 -8.15 -13.04
CA GLU A 122 15.31 -7.86 -14.31
C GLU A 122 13.80 -8.08 -14.25
N ASP A 123 13.36 -9.14 -13.59
CA ASP A 123 11.92 -9.42 -13.43
C ASP A 123 11.25 -8.38 -12.53
N CYS A 124 11.94 -7.92 -11.49
CA CYS A 124 11.48 -6.78 -10.70
C CYS A 124 11.31 -5.54 -11.58
N ARG A 125 12.23 -5.25 -12.51
CA ARG A 125 12.11 -4.12 -13.45
C ARG A 125 10.98 -4.30 -14.48
N ARG A 126 10.72 -5.53 -14.93
CA ARG A 126 9.55 -5.85 -15.79
C ARG A 126 8.25 -5.58 -15.04
N LEU A 127 8.15 -6.11 -13.82
CA LEU A 127 7.01 -5.87 -12.92
C LEU A 127 6.81 -4.37 -12.68
N ASP A 128 7.90 -3.66 -12.45
CA ASP A 128 7.89 -2.23 -12.19
C ASP A 128 7.32 -1.41 -13.34
N LYS A 129 7.64 -1.75 -14.59
CA LYS A 129 6.98 -1.15 -15.77
C LYS A 129 5.50 -1.53 -15.84
N PHE A 130 5.15 -2.76 -15.50
CA PHE A 130 3.76 -3.22 -15.48
C PHE A 130 2.93 -2.46 -14.43
N MET A 131 3.57 -2.03 -13.33
CA MET A 131 2.88 -1.29 -12.28
C MET A 131 2.38 0.09 -12.72
N ASP A 132 2.90 0.66 -13.81
CA ASP A 132 2.49 1.98 -14.32
C ASP A 132 1.18 1.94 -15.13
N GLU A 133 0.66 0.76 -15.43
CA GLU A 133 -0.61 0.58 -16.14
C GLU A 133 -1.81 0.88 -15.22
N PRO A 134 -2.96 1.32 -15.79
CA PRO A 134 -4.13 1.64 -14.98
C PRO A 134 -4.79 0.36 -14.43
N ASP A 135 -5.32 0.47 -13.21
CA ASP A 135 -5.74 -0.72 -12.45
C ASP A 135 -6.86 -1.54 -13.10
N TRP A 136 -7.78 -0.87 -13.81
CA TRP A 136 -8.85 -1.54 -14.56
C TRP A 136 -8.30 -2.37 -15.71
N ASP A 137 -7.34 -1.84 -16.47
CA ASP A 137 -6.71 -2.57 -17.56
C ASP A 137 -5.90 -3.76 -17.02
N ILE A 138 -5.10 -3.55 -15.96
CA ILE A 138 -4.39 -4.64 -15.28
C ILE A 138 -5.37 -5.76 -14.92
N TYR A 139 -6.48 -5.42 -14.26
CA TYR A 139 -7.48 -6.40 -13.87
C TYR A 139 -8.07 -7.14 -15.08
N TYR A 140 -8.46 -6.43 -16.14
CA TYR A 140 -9.06 -7.05 -17.31
C TYR A 140 -8.11 -7.95 -18.10
N TRP A 141 -6.84 -7.56 -18.23
CA TRP A 141 -5.83 -8.39 -18.89
C TRP A 141 -5.53 -9.65 -18.10
N VAL A 142 -5.34 -9.49 -16.78
CA VAL A 142 -4.97 -10.60 -15.89
C VAL A 142 -6.12 -11.61 -15.73
N THR A 143 -7.37 -11.15 -15.80
CA THR A 143 -8.55 -12.02 -15.78
C THR A 143 -8.98 -12.54 -17.16
N GLY A 144 -8.32 -12.12 -18.24
CA GLY A 144 -8.63 -12.52 -19.61
C GLY A 144 -9.95 -11.94 -20.15
N LYS A 145 -10.45 -10.86 -19.56
CA LYS A 145 -11.67 -10.15 -20.00
C LYS A 145 -11.41 -9.20 -21.19
N LYS A 146 -10.17 -8.77 -21.39
CA LYS A 146 -9.73 -7.89 -22.49
C LYS A 146 -8.47 -8.46 -23.14
N GLU A 147 -8.29 -8.18 -24.42
CA GLU A 147 -7.06 -8.54 -25.13
C GLU A 147 -5.84 -7.86 -24.50
N VAL A 148 -4.79 -8.65 -24.32
CA VAL A 148 -3.52 -8.19 -23.75
C VAL A 148 -2.75 -7.38 -24.81
N PRO A 149 -2.24 -6.18 -24.49
CA PRO A 149 -1.40 -5.41 -25.40
C PRO A 149 -0.13 -6.18 -25.80
N GLU A 150 0.37 -5.94 -27.00
CA GLU A 150 1.56 -6.63 -27.54
C GLU A 150 2.79 -6.49 -26.64
N LYS A 151 2.96 -5.34 -25.96
CA LYS A 151 4.03 -5.08 -24.98
C LYS A 151 4.08 -6.09 -23.82
N TRP A 152 2.96 -6.73 -23.48
CA TRP A 152 2.85 -7.67 -22.37
C TRP A 152 2.71 -9.13 -22.83
N LYS A 153 2.49 -9.37 -24.13
CA LYS A 153 2.40 -10.73 -24.67
C LYS A 153 3.77 -11.40 -24.58
N GLY A 154 3.83 -12.55 -23.91
CA GLY A 154 5.06 -13.33 -23.74
C GLY A 154 6.02 -12.77 -22.67
N ASP A 155 5.59 -11.78 -21.88
CA ASP A 155 6.36 -11.38 -20.70
C ASP A 155 6.23 -12.44 -19.59
N PRO A 156 7.35 -12.98 -19.07
CA PRO A 156 7.31 -14.08 -18.10
C PRO A 156 6.68 -13.66 -16.77
N VAL A 157 6.83 -12.40 -16.36
CA VAL A 157 6.24 -11.89 -15.11
C VAL A 157 4.74 -11.71 -15.29
N PHE A 158 4.30 -11.21 -16.44
CA PHE A 158 2.88 -11.12 -16.76
C PHE A 158 2.22 -12.51 -16.72
N ASP A 159 2.83 -13.52 -17.34
CA ASP A 159 2.31 -14.89 -17.32
C ASP A 159 2.22 -15.47 -15.89
N MET A 160 3.20 -15.16 -15.04
CA MET A 160 3.15 -15.52 -13.62
C MET A 160 1.98 -14.84 -12.89
N ILE A 161 1.70 -13.57 -13.16
CA ILE A 161 0.57 -12.84 -12.57
C ILE A 161 -0.76 -13.45 -13.04
N VAL A 162 -0.90 -13.74 -14.34
CA VAL A 162 -2.10 -14.39 -14.90
C VAL A 162 -2.34 -15.75 -14.24
N LYS A 163 -1.29 -16.57 -14.12
CA LYS A 163 -1.38 -17.86 -13.42
C LYS A 163 -1.78 -17.68 -11.96
N HIS A 164 -1.19 -16.71 -11.27
CA HIS A 164 -1.56 -16.38 -9.89
C HIS A 164 -3.01 -15.95 -9.80
N ALA A 165 -3.52 -15.12 -10.71
CA ALA A 165 -4.88 -14.61 -10.67
C ALA A 165 -5.96 -15.69 -10.85
N LYS A 166 -5.68 -16.75 -11.63
CA LYS A 166 -6.60 -17.89 -11.80
C LYS A 166 -6.97 -18.58 -10.50
N ASN A 167 -6.11 -18.49 -9.47
CA ASN A 167 -6.36 -19.03 -8.13
C ASN A 167 -6.86 -20.48 -8.15
N GLU A 168 -6.15 -21.38 -8.84
CA GLU A 168 -6.59 -22.77 -9.07
C GLU A 168 -6.91 -23.53 -7.78
N GLY A 169 -6.19 -23.23 -6.69
CA GLY A 169 -6.44 -23.80 -5.36
C GLY A 169 -7.70 -23.27 -4.65
N ARG A 170 -8.42 -22.31 -5.25
CA ARG A 170 -9.62 -21.63 -4.71
C ARG A 170 -9.46 -21.16 -3.26
N VAL A 171 -8.24 -20.75 -2.92
CA VAL A 171 -7.91 -20.28 -1.57
C VAL A 171 -8.53 -18.90 -1.36
N VAL A 172 -9.09 -18.67 -0.18
CA VAL A 172 -9.57 -17.35 0.23
C VAL A 172 -8.37 -16.41 0.32
N ARG A 173 -8.40 -15.32 -0.44
CA ARG A 173 -7.35 -14.31 -0.43
C ARG A 173 -7.73 -13.19 0.52
N SER A 174 -6.78 -12.79 1.35
CA SER A 174 -6.87 -11.61 2.20
C SER A 174 -5.63 -10.76 2.01
N MET A 175 -5.77 -9.47 2.33
CA MET A 175 -4.63 -8.54 2.35
C MET A 175 -3.54 -9.09 3.29
N PRO A 176 -2.30 -9.27 2.82
CA PRO A 176 -1.25 -9.83 3.65
C PRO A 176 -0.71 -8.84 4.69
N ALA A 177 -0.24 -9.38 5.82
CA ALA A 177 0.56 -8.62 6.79
C ALA A 177 1.92 -8.20 6.20
N LEU A 178 2.46 -7.09 6.70
CA LEU A 178 3.81 -6.60 6.39
C LEU A 178 4.85 -7.28 7.28
#